data_AF-A0A7R9WJD6-F1
#
_entry.id   AF-A0A7R9WJD6-F1
#
_cell.length_a   1.000
_cell.length_b   1.000
_cell.length_c   1.000
_cell.angle_alpha   90.00
_cell.angle_beta   90.00
_cell.angle_gamma   90.00
#
_symmetry.space_group_name_H-M   'P 1'
#
loop_
_entity.id
_entity.type
_entity.pdbx_description
1 polymer ?
#
loop_
_entity_poly.entity_id
_entity_poly.type
_entity_poly.pdbx_seq_one_letter_code
_entity_poly.pdbx_strand_id
1 'polypeptide(L)'
;MRRPARDSAVDRLVTKKLVSFAYLQIGMIQAIAGFFTWFVVMNDYGYPPHILPGLGSFDNWGKQVLFCRFDGGQFRNLQGDIFPGLAASGPIQAQLQGFYFWDSGATGSIEECAFPARNFDGSSSSDESDALNILVASTYGRFTNSVAVVSAESITALRQAGYVEYYPWKGVESPFWVDDWLQWSQTRKGLQGTGTGVDDLLFFNVQLPGVWQIDTTVPAKGDPAEASQTVLDITERYFRGELLIPNGDEKFWHATFAQPAFGDAATEGSIRDLCYCERATDAVNAAGEPSGPIWVNVANRQMQKEALHHAQCAYFVTIVVVQWADLLICKTRWLSIYHQGMRNPAMNFGLLFETLLAAVLCYAPGIDLALGTRPLRLLHWVPAVPFSIVIFLYDEIRKYIMRATSVAVTQGQQVIMHYGWMARQTYY
;
A
#
# COMPACT_ATOMS: atom_id res chain seq x y z
N MET A 1 4.02 39.66 -35.06
CA MET A 1 4.97 38.87 -35.88
C MET A 1 4.29 37.55 -36.26
N ARG A 2 3.96 37.34 -37.54
CA ARG A 2 3.54 36.02 -38.04
C ARG A 2 4.82 35.21 -38.23
N ARG A 3 4.99 34.14 -37.47
CA ARG A 3 6.12 33.21 -37.61
C ARG A 3 5.99 32.50 -38.97
N PRO A 4 7.07 32.34 -39.75
CA PRO A 4 7.01 31.55 -40.98
C PRO A 4 6.56 30.11 -40.69
N ALA A 5 5.91 29.48 -41.66
CA ALA A 5 5.39 28.12 -41.54
C ALA A 5 6.55 27.13 -41.27
N ARG A 6 6.31 26.19 -40.34
CA ARG A 6 7.30 25.22 -39.89
C ARG A 6 7.73 24.30 -41.04
N ASP A 7 9.04 24.19 -41.26
CA ASP A 7 9.61 23.21 -42.20
C ASP A 7 9.77 21.86 -41.48
N SER A 8 9.01 20.85 -41.92
CA SER A 8 9.01 19.52 -41.30
C SER A 8 10.31 18.74 -41.49
N ALA A 9 11.16 19.10 -42.45
CA ALA A 9 12.42 18.40 -42.71
C ALA A 9 13.55 18.85 -41.75
N VAL A 10 13.48 20.08 -41.26
CA VAL A 10 14.55 20.71 -40.44
C VAL A 10 14.11 20.89 -38.99
N ASP A 11 12.85 21.28 -38.74
CA ASP A 11 12.33 21.51 -37.38
C ASP A 11 11.69 20.24 -36.82
N ARG A 12 12.44 19.56 -35.94
CA ARG A 12 11.91 18.43 -35.17
C ARG A 12 10.83 18.90 -34.20
N LEU A 13 9.67 18.23 -34.23
CA LEU A 13 8.55 18.41 -33.28
C LEU A 13 9.00 18.32 -31.81
N VAL A 14 9.90 17.38 -31.53
CA VAL A 14 10.44 17.12 -30.21
C VAL A 14 11.95 17.35 -30.27
N THR A 15 12.40 18.44 -29.63
CA THR A 15 13.83 18.75 -29.54
C THR A 15 14.44 18.04 -28.32
N LYS A 16 15.74 17.72 -28.38
CA LYS A 16 16.45 17.15 -27.22
C LYS A 16 16.35 18.04 -25.97
N LYS A 17 16.27 19.36 -26.17
CA LYS A 17 16.10 20.36 -25.11
C LYS A 17 14.71 20.28 -24.47
N LEU A 18 13.67 20.11 -25.27
CA LEU A 18 12.31 19.89 -24.79
C LEU A 18 12.24 18.60 -23.95
N VAL A 19 12.85 17.51 -24.43
CA VAL A 19 12.86 16.22 -23.69
C VAL A 19 13.59 16.36 -22.35
N SER A 20 14.77 16.98 -22.34
CA SER A 20 15.54 17.19 -21.10
C SER A 20 14.76 18.04 -20.09
N PHE A 21 14.17 19.15 -20.53
CA PHE A 21 13.36 20.02 -19.67
C PHE A 21 12.10 19.29 -19.14
N ALA A 22 11.34 18.67 -20.03
CA ALA A 22 10.06 18.05 -19.68
C ALA A 22 10.25 16.81 -18.78
N TYR A 23 11.16 15.89 -19.14
CA TYR A 23 11.28 14.62 -18.41
C TYR A 23 12.28 14.67 -17.25
N LEU A 24 13.45 15.30 -17.42
CA LEU A 24 14.51 15.25 -16.39
C LEU A 24 14.36 16.32 -15.32
N GLN A 25 13.71 17.44 -15.62
CA GLN A 25 13.50 18.52 -14.66
C GLN A 25 12.08 18.48 -14.12
N ILE A 26 11.09 18.79 -14.98
CA ILE A 26 9.70 18.88 -14.55
C ILE A 26 9.14 17.50 -14.16
N GLY A 27 9.38 16.47 -14.99
CA GLY A 27 8.93 15.11 -14.72
C GLY A 27 9.48 14.52 -13.42
N MET A 28 10.74 14.83 -13.07
CA MET A 28 11.32 14.41 -11.79
C MET A 28 10.64 15.10 -10.60
N ILE A 29 10.35 16.40 -10.70
CA ILE A 29 9.62 17.14 -9.65
C ILE A 29 8.20 16.57 -9.48
N GLN A 30 7.52 16.24 -10.58
CA GLN A 30 6.19 15.63 -10.55
C GLN A 30 6.22 14.23 -9.93
N ALA A 31 7.21 13.40 -10.28
CA ALA A 31 7.37 12.08 -9.68
C ALA A 31 7.60 12.17 -8.17
N ILE A 32 8.47 13.09 -7.73
CA ILE A 32 8.71 13.36 -6.30
C ILE A 32 7.43 13.83 -5.61
N ALA A 33 6.66 14.73 -6.22
CA ALA A 33 5.39 15.20 -5.66
C ALA A 33 4.38 14.05 -5.46
N GLY A 34 4.29 13.16 -6.46
CA GLY A 34 3.43 11.97 -6.39
C GLY A 34 3.83 11.05 -5.25
N PHE A 35 5.11 10.67 -5.15
CA PHE A 35 5.60 9.82 -4.06
C PHE A 35 5.45 10.49 -2.70
N PHE A 36 5.74 11.79 -2.59
CA PHE A 36 5.54 12.54 -1.35
C PHE A 36 4.08 12.46 -0.88
N THR A 37 3.13 12.69 -1.79
CA THR A 37 1.71 12.61 -1.46
C THR A 37 1.31 11.21 -1.03
N TRP A 38 1.80 10.18 -1.75
CA TRP A 38 1.58 8.78 -1.40
C TRP A 38 2.06 8.47 0.02
N PHE A 39 3.28 8.87 0.38
CA PHE A 39 3.83 8.69 1.73
C PHE A 39 3.03 9.45 2.81
N VAL A 40 2.60 10.68 2.51
CA VAL A 40 1.77 11.48 3.44
C VAL A 40 0.44 10.80 3.71
N VAL A 41 -0.23 10.28 2.67
CA VAL A 41 -1.51 9.59 2.82
C VAL A 41 -1.34 8.26 3.57
N MET A 42 -0.30 7.48 3.27
CA MET A 42 0.00 6.25 4.02
C MET A 42 0.24 6.54 5.50
N ASN A 43 0.97 7.61 5.82
CA ASN A 43 1.23 8.04 7.19
C ASN A 43 -0.03 8.55 7.92
N ASP A 44 -0.96 9.19 7.20
CA ASP A 44 -2.27 9.61 7.74
C ASP A 44 -3.11 8.41 8.19
N TYR A 45 -2.96 7.25 7.53
CA TYR A 45 -3.60 6.00 7.92
C TYR A 45 -2.78 5.13 8.88
N GLY A 46 -1.63 5.63 9.36
CA GLY A 46 -0.79 4.98 10.36
C GLY A 46 0.36 4.14 9.81
N TYR A 47 0.67 4.20 8.52
CA TYR A 47 1.85 3.54 7.96
C TYR A 47 2.95 4.57 7.67
N PRO A 48 3.89 4.81 8.61
CA PRO A 48 4.87 5.86 8.46
C PRO A 48 5.90 5.55 7.35
N PRO A 49 6.51 6.57 6.70
CA PRO A 49 7.32 6.36 5.51
C PRO A 49 8.60 5.54 5.74
N HIS A 50 9.11 5.46 6.97
CA HIS A 50 10.33 4.71 7.27
C HIS A 50 10.15 3.19 7.28
N ILE A 51 8.93 2.69 7.54
CA ILE A 51 8.65 1.25 7.53
C ILE A 51 8.27 0.72 6.14
N LEU A 52 7.83 1.58 5.23
CA LEU A 52 7.27 1.18 3.93
C LEU A 52 8.27 0.56 2.93
N PRO A 53 9.55 0.97 2.87
CA PRO A 53 10.52 0.36 1.98
C PRO A 53 10.67 -1.15 2.26
N GLY A 54 10.53 -1.97 1.21
CA GLY A 54 10.67 -3.43 1.32
C GLY A 54 9.39 -4.19 1.67
N LEU A 55 8.41 -3.56 2.32
CA LEU A 55 7.13 -4.20 2.70
C LEU A 55 6.26 -4.59 1.49
N GLY A 56 6.42 -3.91 0.35
CA GLY A 56 5.72 -4.27 -0.90
C GLY A 56 6.29 -5.51 -1.61
N SER A 57 7.39 -6.09 -1.13
CA SER A 57 8.02 -7.23 -1.80
C SER A 57 7.13 -8.49 -1.74
N PHE A 58 7.28 -9.35 -2.76
CA PHE A 58 6.59 -10.65 -2.87
C PHE A 58 5.07 -10.60 -2.74
N ASP A 59 4.48 -9.43 -3.03
CA ASP A 59 3.02 -9.26 -3.03
C ASP A 59 2.42 -9.61 -1.65
N ASN A 60 3.13 -9.26 -0.57
CA ASN A 60 2.69 -9.49 0.81
C ASN A 60 1.66 -8.46 1.28
N TRP A 61 1.78 -7.23 0.80
CA TRP A 61 0.92 -6.11 1.20
C TRP A 61 -0.56 -6.39 0.91
N GLY A 62 -1.40 -6.33 1.94
CA GLY A 62 -2.83 -6.63 1.84
C GLY A 62 -3.18 -8.12 1.66
N LYS A 63 -2.20 -9.01 1.54
CA LYS A 63 -2.39 -10.47 1.48
C LYS A 63 -2.03 -11.18 2.78
N GLN A 64 -1.06 -10.63 3.51
CA GLN A 64 -0.61 -11.11 4.82
C GLN A 64 -0.86 -10.09 5.92
N VAL A 65 -0.96 -10.57 7.15
CA VAL A 65 -1.04 -9.70 8.33
C VAL A 65 0.35 -9.10 8.59
N LEU A 66 0.37 -7.79 8.77
CA LEU A 66 1.58 -7.04 9.07
C LEU A 66 1.86 -7.11 10.57
N PHE A 67 3.10 -7.46 10.92
CA PHE A 67 3.57 -7.45 12.30
C PHE A 67 4.59 -6.33 12.46
N CYS A 68 4.54 -5.63 13.60
CA CYS A 68 5.45 -4.52 13.90
C CYS A 68 6.03 -4.64 15.30
N ARG A 69 7.23 -4.09 15.47
CA ARG A 69 7.89 -3.89 16.75
C ARG A 69 7.78 -2.41 17.14
N PHE A 70 7.53 -2.17 18.42
CA PHE A 70 7.27 -0.84 18.96
C PHE A 70 8.28 -0.52 20.04
N ASP A 71 8.77 0.72 20.02
CA ASP A 71 9.48 1.32 21.14
C ASP A 71 8.47 2.16 21.92
N GLY A 72 8.02 1.66 23.07
CA GLY A 72 6.98 2.33 23.88
C GLY A 72 5.58 2.34 23.25
N GLY A 73 4.78 3.34 23.63
CA GLY A 73 3.44 3.58 23.10
C GLY A 73 2.32 3.19 24.07
N GLN A 74 1.07 3.29 23.60
CA GLN A 74 -0.13 2.89 24.33
C GLN A 74 -1.00 2.02 23.43
N PHE A 75 -1.68 1.05 24.04
CA PHE A 75 -2.64 0.18 23.38
C PHE A 75 -4.05 0.51 23.89
N ARG A 76 -5.03 0.54 22.99
CA ARG A 76 -6.43 0.84 23.31
C ARG A 76 -7.40 -0.18 22.72
N ASN A 77 -8.46 -0.49 23.46
CA ASN A 77 -9.57 -1.27 22.94
C ASN A 77 -10.49 -0.38 22.08
N LEU A 78 -11.48 -0.99 21.42
CA LEU A 78 -12.49 -0.27 20.61
C LEU A 78 -13.35 0.68 21.45
N GLN A 79 -13.44 0.46 22.76
CA GLN A 79 -14.18 1.29 23.71
C GLN A 79 -13.39 2.54 24.14
N GLY A 80 -12.10 2.62 23.77
CA GLY A 80 -11.22 3.75 24.07
C GLY A 80 -10.46 3.63 25.39
N ASP A 81 -10.56 2.50 26.11
CA ASP A 81 -9.80 2.23 27.33
C ASP A 81 -8.34 1.92 27.01
N ILE A 82 -7.43 2.39 27.86
CA ILE A 82 -6.00 2.13 27.73
C ILE A 82 -5.65 0.83 28.45
N PHE A 83 -4.85 -0.02 27.80
CA PHE A 83 -4.39 -1.27 28.39
C PHE A 83 -3.56 -1.03 29.68
N PRO A 84 -4.01 -1.49 30.85
CA PRO A 84 -3.25 -1.33 32.08
C PRO A 84 -2.11 -2.36 32.12
N GLY A 85 -0.87 -1.89 32.26
CA GLY A 85 0.27 -2.77 32.54
C GLY A 85 1.07 -3.27 31.33
N LEU A 86 1.14 -2.49 30.24
CA LEU A 86 2.01 -2.76 29.09
C LEU A 86 3.47 -3.04 29.50
N ALA A 87 3.99 -2.32 30.49
CA ALA A 87 5.35 -2.49 31.01
C ALA A 87 5.59 -3.84 31.72
N ALA A 88 4.54 -4.50 32.20
CA ALA A 88 4.64 -5.76 32.94
C ALA A 88 4.29 -7.00 32.10
N SER A 89 3.33 -6.87 31.18
CA SER A 89 2.78 -7.99 30.39
C SER A 89 3.17 -7.98 28.91
N GLY A 90 3.73 -6.87 28.43
CA GLY A 90 4.20 -6.70 27.06
C GLY A 90 3.06 -6.50 26.03
N PRO A 91 3.41 -6.14 24.79
CA PRO A 91 2.44 -5.81 23.74
C PRO A 91 1.63 -7.01 23.24
N ILE A 92 2.16 -8.23 23.34
CA ILE A 92 1.46 -9.45 22.92
C ILE A 92 0.21 -9.69 23.77
N GLN A 93 0.30 -9.51 25.09
CA GLN A 93 -0.83 -9.68 26.00
C GLN A 93 -1.90 -8.60 25.79
N ALA A 94 -1.49 -7.37 25.49
CA ALA A 94 -2.42 -6.30 25.14
C ALA A 94 -3.24 -6.68 23.89
N GLN A 95 -2.58 -7.21 22.88
CA GLN A 95 -3.23 -7.62 21.63
C GLN A 95 -4.20 -8.80 21.83
N LEU A 96 -3.81 -9.81 22.62
CA LEU A 96 -4.68 -10.95 22.95
C LEU A 96 -5.94 -10.54 23.74
N GLN A 97 -5.95 -9.36 24.34
CA GLN A 97 -7.09 -8.80 25.05
C GLN A 97 -7.88 -7.78 24.22
N GLY A 98 -7.65 -7.73 22.90
CA GLY A 98 -8.38 -6.83 21.99
C GLY A 98 -7.90 -5.37 21.99
N PHE A 99 -6.69 -5.09 22.52
CA PHE A 99 -6.13 -3.74 22.49
C PHE A 99 -5.20 -3.55 21.28
N TYR A 100 -5.41 -2.46 20.53
CA TYR A 100 -4.68 -2.09 19.32
C TYR A 100 -3.74 -0.90 19.56
N PHE A 101 -2.70 -0.76 18.74
CA PHE A 101 -1.70 0.29 18.90
C PHE A 101 -2.29 1.68 18.59
N TRP A 102 -2.26 2.58 19.57
CA TRP A 102 -2.94 3.88 19.52
C TRP A 102 -2.08 5.04 18.99
N ASP A 103 -0.92 5.33 19.60
CA ASP A 103 -0.17 6.55 19.27
C ASP A 103 1.34 6.35 19.13
N SER A 104 1.87 6.99 18.08
CA SER A 104 3.27 7.14 17.73
C SER A 104 3.88 8.45 18.26
N GLY A 105 3.28 9.08 19.28
CA GLY A 105 3.70 10.35 19.88
C GLY A 105 4.92 10.24 20.80
N ALA A 106 5.14 11.23 21.68
CA ALA A 106 6.34 11.34 22.56
C ALA A 106 6.58 10.14 23.50
N THR A 107 5.64 9.20 23.57
CA THR A 107 5.67 8.01 24.42
C THR A 107 5.92 6.71 23.66
N GLY A 108 5.92 6.71 22.32
CA GLY A 108 6.38 5.54 21.55
C GLY A 108 6.34 5.67 20.04
N SER A 109 7.09 4.81 19.35
CA SER A 109 7.20 4.82 17.88
C SER A 109 7.27 3.40 17.32
N ILE A 110 6.96 3.26 16.03
CA ILE A 110 7.13 2.01 15.30
C ILE A 110 8.60 1.93 14.89
N GLU A 111 9.32 0.91 15.34
CA GLU A 111 10.72 0.73 14.95
C GLU A 111 10.80 0.12 13.56
N GLU A 112 10.17 -1.05 13.40
CA GLU A 112 10.26 -1.88 12.21
C GLU A 112 9.00 -2.73 12.06
N CYS A 113 8.64 -3.04 10.83
CA CYS A 113 7.56 -3.96 10.52
C CYS A 113 8.04 -5.02 9.54
N ALA A 114 7.50 -6.22 9.69
CA ALA A 114 7.83 -7.36 8.86
C ALA A 114 6.59 -8.22 8.62
N PHE A 115 6.65 -8.98 7.53
CA PHE A 115 5.67 -10.02 7.25
C PHE A 115 6.25 -11.38 7.67
N PRO A 116 5.42 -12.32 8.14
CA PRO A 116 5.86 -13.67 8.45
C PRO A 116 6.39 -14.37 7.18
N ALA A 117 7.47 -15.14 7.34
CA ALA A 117 8.09 -15.88 6.24
C ALA A 117 7.09 -16.88 5.62
N ARG A 118 7.13 -16.99 4.29
CA ARG A 118 6.43 -18.05 3.54
C ARG A 118 7.34 -19.27 3.41
N ASN A 119 7.51 -19.99 4.51
CA ASN A 119 8.50 -21.06 4.67
C ASN A 119 7.94 -22.48 4.37
N PHE A 120 6.64 -22.63 4.07
CA PHE A 120 6.04 -23.91 3.72
C PHE A 120 5.57 -23.94 2.26
N ASP A 121 5.91 -25.00 1.52
CA ASP A 121 5.49 -25.25 0.14
C ASP A 121 4.96 -26.68 0.02
N GLY A 122 3.65 -26.81 -0.15
CA GLY A 122 2.95 -28.08 -0.28
C GLY A 122 2.76 -28.53 -1.74
N SER A 123 2.15 -29.71 -1.91
CA SER A 123 1.86 -30.25 -3.24
C SER A 123 0.73 -29.50 -3.95
N SER A 124 0.75 -29.54 -5.28
CA SER A 124 -0.33 -29.05 -6.14
C SER A 124 -1.50 -30.03 -6.26
N SER A 125 -1.30 -31.31 -5.92
CA SER A 125 -2.34 -32.33 -5.91
C SER A 125 -2.85 -32.53 -4.48
N SER A 126 -4.13 -32.22 -4.25
CA SER A 126 -4.91 -32.99 -3.28
C SER A 126 -5.03 -34.41 -3.82
N ASP A 127 -4.93 -35.45 -2.99
CA ASP A 127 -5.34 -36.78 -3.43
C ASP A 127 -6.75 -36.67 -4.03
N GLU A 128 -6.93 -37.23 -5.23
CA GLU A 128 -8.00 -36.96 -6.20
C GLU A 128 -9.43 -37.30 -5.69
N SER A 129 -9.59 -37.73 -4.43
CA SER A 129 -10.84 -38.24 -3.88
C SER A 129 -11.68 -37.24 -3.08
N ASP A 130 -11.13 -36.13 -2.60
CA ASP A 130 -11.89 -35.11 -1.85
C ASP A 130 -11.66 -33.71 -2.43
N ALA A 131 -12.72 -33.09 -2.96
CA ALA A 131 -12.67 -31.69 -3.37
C ALA A 131 -12.31 -30.82 -2.16
N LEU A 132 -11.31 -29.94 -2.30
CA LEU A 132 -10.89 -29.00 -1.25
C LEU A 132 -12.10 -28.24 -0.69
N ASN A 133 -12.40 -28.45 0.60
CA ASN A 133 -13.46 -27.75 1.29
C ASN A 133 -12.86 -26.73 2.27
N ILE A 134 -13.03 -25.46 1.96
CA ILE A 134 -12.44 -24.35 2.74
C ILE A 134 -12.90 -24.35 4.21
N LEU A 135 -14.05 -24.96 4.51
CA LEU A 135 -14.59 -25.03 5.87
C LEU A 135 -14.05 -26.20 6.69
N VAL A 136 -13.44 -27.22 6.04
CA VAL A 136 -13.08 -28.49 6.67
C VAL A 136 -11.57 -28.72 6.64
N ALA A 137 -10.91 -28.66 7.80
CA ALA A 137 -9.44 -28.79 7.94
C ALA A 137 -8.86 -30.05 7.32
N SER A 138 -9.55 -31.18 7.48
CA SER A 138 -9.03 -32.48 7.04
C SER A 138 -8.84 -32.53 5.52
N THR A 139 -9.55 -31.69 4.77
CA THR A 139 -9.42 -31.60 3.31
C THR A 139 -8.21 -30.77 2.85
N TYR A 140 -7.53 -30.05 3.75
CA TYR A 140 -6.39 -29.20 3.39
C TYR A 140 -5.10 -29.99 3.15
N GLY A 141 -4.98 -31.23 3.67
CA GLY A 141 -3.89 -32.16 3.36
C GLY A 141 -2.50 -31.50 3.31
N ARG A 142 -1.79 -31.66 2.19
CA ARG A 142 -0.58 -30.89 1.84
C ARG A 142 -0.84 -29.86 0.73
N PHE A 143 -2.09 -29.48 0.52
CA PHE A 143 -2.47 -28.66 -0.62
C PHE A 143 -2.12 -27.18 -0.36
N THR A 144 -1.16 -26.66 -1.12
CA THR A 144 -0.87 -25.21 -1.17
C THR A 144 -0.94 -24.65 -2.59
N ASN A 145 -1.35 -25.46 -3.56
CA ASN A 145 -1.41 -25.09 -4.98
C ASN A 145 -0.06 -24.54 -5.51
N SER A 146 1.06 -25.10 -5.05
CA SER A 146 2.42 -24.62 -5.36
C SER A 146 2.69 -23.14 -5.03
N VAL A 147 1.94 -22.60 -4.08
CA VAL A 147 2.19 -21.28 -3.50
C VAL A 147 2.80 -21.47 -2.12
N ALA A 148 3.90 -20.79 -1.84
CA ALA A 148 4.49 -20.80 -0.52
C ALA A 148 3.56 -20.06 0.48
N VAL A 149 3.36 -20.65 1.65
CA VAL A 149 2.45 -20.16 2.70
C VAL A 149 3.17 -19.99 4.03
N VAL A 150 2.53 -19.25 4.93
CA VAL A 150 3.05 -18.95 6.27
C VAL A 150 2.83 -20.13 7.21
N SER A 151 3.85 -20.48 7.99
CA SER A 151 3.73 -21.47 9.07
C SER A 151 3.56 -20.85 10.47
N ALA A 152 3.12 -21.66 11.43
CA ALA A 152 2.94 -21.30 12.83
C ALA A 152 4.27 -20.94 13.49
N GLU A 153 5.34 -21.62 13.10
CA GLU A 153 6.70 -21.39 13.57
C GLU A 153 7.21 -20.03 13.09
N SER A 154 6.86 -19.62 11.86
CA SER A 154 7.16 -18.26 11.36
C SER A 154 6.52 -17.16 12.20
N ILE A 155 5.26 -17.35 12.58
CA ILE A 155 4.53 -16.40 13.43
C ILE A 155 5.10 -16.42 14.85
N THR A 156 5.42 -17.60 15.38
CA THR A 156 5.98 -17.75 16.72
C THR A 156 7.35 -17.10 16.84
N ALA A 157 8.21 -17.25 15.84
CA ALA A 157 9.52 -16.60 15.79
C ALA A 157 9.40 -15.07 15.73
N LEU A 158 8.44 -14.51 14.97
CA LEU A 158 8.16 -13.07 15.01
C LEU A 158 7.74 -12.60 16.40
N ARG A 159 6.82 -13.34 17.04
CA ARG A 159 6.36 -13.04 18.40
C ARG A 159 7.51 -13.11 19.41
N GLN A 160 8.41 -14.09 19.29
CA GLN A 160 9.62 -14.20 20.12
C GLN A 160 10.60 -13.05 19.88
N ALA A 161 10.69 -12.53 18.66
CA ALA A 161 11.45 -11.33 18.30
C ALA A 161 10.78 -10.01 18.75
N GLY A 162 9.63 -10.08 19.44
CA GLY A 162 8.92 -8.92 19.99
C GLY A 162 7.98 -8.22 19.01
N TYR A 163 7.67 -8.85 17.87
CA TYR A 163 6.72 -8.32 16.91
C TYR A 163 5.29 -8.71 17.26
N VAL A 164 4.35 -7.78 17.10
CA VAL A 164 2.91 -8.01 17.32
C VAL A 164 2.10 -7.57 16.11
N GLU A 165 0.88 -8.09 15.95
CA GLU A 165 0.04 -7.74 14.80
C GLU A 165 -0.30 -6.26 14.84
N TYR A 166 -0.10 -5.58 13.72
CA TYR A 166 -0.20 -4.13 13.67
C TYR A 166 -1.54 -3.65 13.15
N TYR A 167 -2.37 -3.15 14.07
CA TYR A 167 -3.62 -2.46 13.75
C TYR A 167 -3.42 -0.96 14.01
N PRO A 168 -3.16 -0.14 12.97
CA PRO A 168 -2.97 1.29 13.16
C PRO A 168 -4.27 1.95 13.61
N TRP A 169 -4.29 2.55 14.80
CA TRP A 169 -5.50 3.24 15.26
C TRP A 169 -5.97 4.37 14.33
N LYS A 170 -5.03 5.09 13.70
CA LYS A 170 -5.36 6.09 12.66
C LYS A 170 -6.15 5.51 11.48
N GLY A 171 -5.93 4.23 11.16
CA GLY A 171 -6.71 3.51 10.16
C GLY A 171 -8.09 3.08 10.69
N VAL A 172 -8.20 2.76 11.98
CA VAL A 172 -9.49 2.46 12.64
C VAL A 172 -10.38 3.70 12.69
N GLU A 173 -9.82 4.89 12.93
CA GLU A 173 -10.57 6.18 12.87
C GLU A 173 -10.87 6.66 11.45
N SER A 174 -10.45 5.91 10.43
CA SER A 174 -10.64 6.32 9.05
C SER A 174 -12.08 6.07 8.56
N PRO A 175 -12.58 6.83 7.56
CA PRO A 175 -13.92 6.63 7.00
C PRO A 175 -14.13 5.29 6.29
N PHE A 176 -13.04 4.58 5.95
CA PHE A 176 -13.12 3.28 5.29
C PHE A 176 -13.21 2.12 6.28
N TRP A 177 -12.96 2.36 7.57
CA TRP A 177 -13.00 1.31 8.58
C TRP A 177 -14.40 0.72 8.71
N VAL A 178 -14.47 -0.60 8.84
CA VAL A 178 -15.71 -1.34 9.07
C VAL A 178 -15.49 -2.31 10.21
N ASP A 179 -16.30 -2.20 11.28
CA ASP A 179 -16.20 -3.06 12.46
C ASP A 179 -16.38 -4.55 12.12
N ASP A 180 -17.18 -4.85 11.09
CA ASP A 180 -17.38 -6.21 10.55
C ASP A 180 -16.07 -6.87 10.09
N TRP A 181 -14.99 -6.11 9.85
CA TRP A 181 -13.70 -6.70 9.47
C TRP A 181 -13.04 -7.50 10.61
N LEU A 182 -13.39 -7.23 11.86
CA LEU A 182 -12.93 -8.02 12.99
C LEU A 182 -13.69 -9.36 13.07
N GLN A 183 -14.90 -9.41 12.53
CA GLN A 183 -15.81 -10.54 12.56
C GLN A 183 -16.36 -10.85 11.15
N TRP A 184 -15.48 -11.31 10.25
CA TRP A 184 -15.88 -11.60 8.88
C TRP A 184 -16.29 -13.07 8.71
N SER A 185 -17.49 -13.29 8.17
CA SER A 185 -17.98 -14.64 7.86
C SER A 185 -17.44 -15.12 6.52
N GLN A 186 -16.91 -16.34 6.48
CA GLN A 186 -16.38 -16.93 5.24
C GLN A 186 -17.43 -17.19 4.16
N THR A 187 -18.71 -17.22 4.50
CA THR A 187 -19.82 -17.41 3.54
C THR A 187 -20.36 -16.10 2.99
N ARG A 188 -19.93 -14.95 3.54
CA ARG A 188 -20.40 -13.63 3.12
C ARG A 188 -19.61 -13.13 1.91
N LYS A 189 -20.31 -12.94 0.79
CA LYS A 189 -19.78 -12.23 -0.40
C LYS A 189 -19.79 -10.72 -0.16
N GLY A 190 -18.85 -10.00 -0.81
CA GLY A 190 -18.93 -8.54 -0.90
C GLY A 190 -17.90 -7.73 -0.11
N LEU A 191 -16.67 -8.22 0.06
CA LEU A 191 -15.56 -7.34 0.46
C LEU A 191 -15.40 -6.24 -0.61
N GLN A 192 -15.39 -4.97 -0.21
CA GLN A 192 -15.27 -3.83 -1.13
C GLN A 192 -13.98 -3.93 -1.98
N GLY A 193 -14.11 -3.68 -3.29
CA GLY A 193 -13.03 -3.87 -4.27
C GLY A 193 -13.00 -5.24 -4.95
N THR A 194 -14.12 -5.97 -4.98
CA THR A 194 -14.28 -7.24 -5.70
C THR A 194 -15.34 -7.09 -6.79
N GLY A 195 -14.93 -7.30 -8.06
CA GLY A 195 -15.84 -7.22 -9.20
C GLY A 195 -16.88 -8.34 -9.16
N THR A 196 -18.11 -8.03 -9.57
CA THR A 196 -19.23 -8.99 -9.64
C THR A 196 -18.98 -10.00 -10.77
N GLY A 197 -18.33 -11.13 -10.48
CA GLY A 197 -18.14 -12.19 -11.47
C GLY A 197 -16.84 -13.00 -11.34
N VAL A 198 -15.91 -12.57 -10.49
CA VAL A 198 -14.92 -13.49 -9.93
C VAL A 198 -15.56 -13.99 -8.65
N ASP A 199 -15.92 -15.27 -8.61
CA ASP A 199 -16.33 -15.94 -7.37
C ASP A 199 -15.29 -15.62 -6.28
N ASP A 200 -15.62 -15.80 -5.01
CA ASP A 200 -14.72 -15.61 -3.86
C ASP A 200 -13.39 -16.42 -3.93
N LEU A 201 -13.10 -17.08 -5.06
CA LEU A 201 -12.06 -18.04 -5.40
C LEU A 201 -10.60 -17.60 -5.16
N LEU A 202 -10.37 -16.37 -4.71
CA LEU A 202 -9.06 -15.82 -4.33
C LEU A 202 -9.14 -14.95 -3.06
N PHE A 203 -10.21 -15.04 -2.25
CA PHE A 203 -10.64 -14.02 -1.26
C PHE A 203 -9.53 -13.51 -0.31
N PHE A 204 -8.48 -14.29 -0.10
CA PHE A 204 -7.19 -13.86 0.45
C PHE A 204 -5.99 -14.60 -0.17
N ASN A 205 -6.22 -15.36 -1.24
CA ASN A 205 -5.45 -16.54 -1.66
C ASN A 205 -4.69 -17.19 -0.49
N VAL A 206 -5.50 -17.80 0.41
CA VAL A 206 -5.11 -18.58 1.59
C VAL A 206 -5.16 -17.80 2.94
N GLN A 207 -6.24 -17.07 3.26
CA GLN A 207 -6.66 -17.00 4.69
C GLN A 207 -7.45 -18.26 4.96
N LEU A 208 -6.73 -19.31 5.30
CA LEU A 208 -7.37 -20.49 5.87
C LEU A 208 -7.72 -20.16 7.32
N PRO A 209 -8.87 -20.61 7.83
CA PRO A 209 -9.15 -20.58 9.25
C PRO A 209 -8.20 -21.56 9.96
N GLY A 210 -6.99 -21.09 10.27
CA GLY A 210 -5.93 -21.87 10.90
C GLY A 210 -4.54 -21.56 10.35
N VAL A 211 -3.59 -22.41 10.69
CA VAL A 211 -2.18 -22.21 10.37
C VAL A 211 -1.50 -23.53 10.03
N TRP A 212 -0.52 -23.48 9.14
CA TRP A 212 0.31 -24.65 8.84
C TRP A 212 1.34 -24.84 9.95
N GLN A 213 1.34 -25.99 10.60
CA GLN A 213 2.34 -26.37 11.58
C GLN A 213 3.34 -27.32 10.92
N ILE A 214 4.59 -26.90 10.83
CA ILE A 214 5.64 -27.69 10.18
C ILE A 214 5.91 -28.95 11.01
N ASP A 215 6.01 -30.09 10.32
CA ASP A 215 6.43 -31.32 10.96
C ASP A 215 7.94 -31.25 11.21
N THR A 216 8.32 -30.94 12.45
CA THR A 216 9.72 -30.81 12.87
C THR A 216 10.45 -32.16 12.90
N THR A 217 9.78 -33.27 12.62
CA THR A 217 10.46 -34.57 12.42
C THR A 217 11.01 -34.74 11.00
N VAL A 218 10.64 -33.86 10.06
CA VAL A 218 11.10 -33.93 8.68
C VAL A 218 11.87 -32.64 8.31
N PRO A 219 13.19 -32.72 8.06
CA PRO A 219 14.03 -31.56 7.81
C PRO A 219 13.83 -30.98 6.40
N ALA A 220 13.93 -29.65 6.26
CA ALA A 220 14.06 -28.97 4.96
C ALA A 220 15.39 -29.32 4.26
N LYS A 221 16.43 -29.68 5.02
CA LYS A 221 17.70 -30.27 4.54
C LYS A 221 18.47 -30.83 5.75
N GLY A 222 18.76 -32.13 5.80
CA GLY A 222 19.63 -32.71 6.83
C GLY A 222 18.98 -33.78 7.73
N ASP A 223 19.45 -33.88 8.98
CA ASP A 223 19.10 -34.90 9.98
C ASP A 223 17.85 -34.47 10.81
N PRO A 224 16.89 -35.36 11.14
CA PRO A 224 15.62 -35.00 11.81
C PRO A 224 15.75 -34.35 13.19
N ALA A 225 16.86 -34.58 13.90
CA ALA A 225 17.04 -34.11 15.27
C ALA A 225 17.25 -32.59 15.39
N GLU A 226 17.69 -31.92 14.32
CA GLU A 226 17.98 -30.47 14.30
C GLU A 226 16.86 -29.64 13.66
N ALA A 227 15.88 -30.29 13.02
CA ALA A 227 14.88 -29.65 12.17
C ALA A 227 14.07 -28.55 12.88
N SER A 228 13.69 -28.72 14.15
CA SER A 228 12.98 -27.65 14.89
C SER A 228 13.82 -26.40 15.11
N GLN A 229 15.12 -26.55 15.37
CA GLN A 229 16.03 -25.42 15.51
C GLN A 229 16.33 -24.79 14.16
N THR A 230 16.45 -25.60 13.10
CA THR A 230 16.63 -25.12 11.73
C THR A 230 15.44 -24.30 11.23
N VAL A 231 14.19 -24.70 11.54
CA VAL A 231 12.99 -23.90 11.19
C VAL A 231 13.07 -22.52 11.83
N LEU A 232 13.37 -22.46 13.13
CA LEU A 232 13.46 -21.21 13.88
C LEU A 232 14.65 -20.36 13.41
N ASP A 233 15.81 -20.96 13.16
CA ASP A 233 17.02 -20.27 12.67
C ASP A 233 16.82 -19.66 11.28
N ILE A 234 16.31 -20.42 10.31
CA ILE A 234 16.00 -19.90 8.95
C ILE A 234 15.03 -18.73 9.05
N THR A 235 14.02 -18.88 9.91
CA THR A 235 12.99 -17.89 10.14
C THR A 235 13.55 -16.63 10.81
N GLU A 236 14.40 -16.77 11.84
CA GLU A 236 15.09 -15.66 12.50
C GLU A 236 16.06 -14.94 11.54
N ARG A 237 16.81 -15.68 10.72
CA ARG A 237 17.72 -15.13 9.71
C ARG A 237 16.98 -14.35 8.65
N TYR A 238 15.79 -14.81 8.26
CA TYR A 238 14.89 -14.06 7.37
C TYR A 238 14.50 -12.71 7.99
N PHE A 239 14.15 -12.71 9.29
CA PHE A 239 13.74 -11.47 9.98
C PHE A 239 14.89 -10.53 10.30
N ARG A 240 16.11 -11.03 10.54
CA ARG A 240 17.30 -10.19 10.73
C ARG A 240 17.83 -9.57 9.44
N GLY A 241 17.19 -9.86 8.30
CA GLY A 241 17.63 -9.39 6.99
C GLY A 241 18.92 -10.06 6.49
N GLU A 242 19.39 -11.11 7.18
CA GLU A 242 20.52 -11.94 6.75
C GLU A 242 20.13 -12.84 5.57
N LEU A 243 18.83 -13.09 5.43
CA LEU A 243 18.23 -13.83 4.34
C LEU A 243 17.05 -13.04 3.77
N LEU A 244 17.16 -12.55 2.55
CA LEU A 244 16.09 -11.75 1.92
C LEU A 244 14.88 -12.60 1.51
N ILE A 245 15.04 -13.92 1.32
CA ILE A 245 14.02 -14.86 0.82
C ILE A 245 14.34 -16.28 1.31
N PRO A 246 13.40 -17.02 1.91
CA PRO A 246 13.49 -18.47 2.00
C PRO A 246 13.36 -19.02 0.57
N ASN A 247 14.48 -19.36 -0.05
CA ASN A 247 14.52 -19.96 -1.38
C ASN A 247 14.03 -21.41 -1.32
N GLY A 248 13.79 -22.05 -2.48
CA GLY A 248 13.30 -23.44 -2.54
C GLY A 248 14.06 -24.45 -1.67
N ASP A 249 15.36 -24.23 -1.42
CA ASP A 249 16.22 -25.08 -0.58
C ASP A 249 16.03 -24.87 0.94
N GLU A 250 15.36 -23.79 1.35
CA GLU A 250 15.09 -23.40 2.75
C GLU A 250 13.59 -23.51 3.10
N LYS A 251 12.77 -24.07 2.18
CA LYS A 251 11.35 -24.32 2.40
C LYS A 251 11.10 -25.74 2.93
N PHE A 252 10.05 -25.86 3.73
CA PHE A 252 9.56 -27.13 4.23
C PHE A 252 8.44 -27.68 3.33
N TRP A 253 8.37 -29.00 3.18
CA TRP A 253 7.37 -29.71 2.37
C TRP A 253 6.50 -30.68 3.17
N HIS A 254 6.72 -30.80 4.48
CA HIS A 254 5.86 -31.53 5.42
C HIS A 254 5.32 -30.60 6.50
N ALA A 255 4.00 -30.44 6.52
CA ALA A 255 3.29 -29.72 7.57
C ALA A 255 1.91 -30.36 7.77
N THR A 256 1.39 -30.20 8.98
CA THR A 256 0.00 -30.51 9.32
C THR A 256 -0.77 -29.20 9.43
N PHE A 257 -1.96 -29.12 8.83
CA PHE A 257 -2.80 -27.95 9.01
C PHE A 257 -3.44 -27.98 10.41
N ALA A 258 -3.01 -27.06 11.28
CA ALA A 258 -3.54 -26.93 12.63
C ALA A 258 -4.70 -25.92 12.64
N GLN A 259 -5.86 -26.35 13.10
CA GLN A 259 -6.94 -25.43 13.44
C GLN A 259 -6.76 -25.01 14.89
N PRO A 260 -6.67 -23.71 15.20
CA PRO A 260 -6.78 -23.28 16.59
C PRO A 260 -8.10 -23.77 17.16
N ALA A 261 -8.08 -24.12 18.44
CA ALA A 261 -9.27 -24.49 19.18
C ALA A 261 -10.36 -23.41 18.95
N PHE A 262 -11.60 -23.85 18.80
CA PHE A 262 -12.74 -22.92 18.87
C PHE A 262 -12.62 -22.17 20.18
N GLY A 263 -12.53 -20.84 20.14
CA GLY A 263 -12.63 -20.06 21.36
C GLY A 263 -13.92 -20.47 22.08
N ASP A 264 -13.79 -20.95 23.31
CA ASP A 264 -14.95 -21.34 24.12
C ASP A 264 -15.86 -20.10 24.28
N ALA A 265 -17.10 -20.22 23.81
CA ALA A 265 -18.24 -19.31 24.05
C ALA A 265 -18.28 -17.95 23.30
N ALA A 266 -18.84 -18.02 22.09
CA ALA A 266 -19.98 -17.25 21.58
C ALA A 266 -20.56 -16.13 22.47
N THR A 267 -19.87 -15.00 22.55
CA THR A 267 -20.48 -13.69 22.81
C THR A 267 -19.91 -12.69 21.80
N GLU A 268 -20.75 -11.79 21.27
CA GLU A 268 -20.38 -10.87 20.17
C GLU A 268 -19.11 -10.04 20.46
N GLY A 269 -18.77 -9.81 21.74
CA GLY A 269 -17.51 -9.18 22.15
C GLY A 269 -16.26 -10.02 21.91
N SER A 270 -16.30 -11.32 22.23
CA SER A 270 -15.13 -12.21 22.09
C SER A 270 -14.75 -12.51 20.64
N ILE A 271 -15.70 -12.40 19.70
CA ILE A 271 -15.45 -12.64 18.27
C ILE A 271 -14.65 -11.48 17.67
N ARG A 272 -14.76 -10.26 18.23
CA ARG A 272 -14.05 -9.08 17.73
C ARG A 272 -12.57 -9.05 18.13
N ASP A 273 -12.18 -9.86 19.10
CA ASP A 273 -10.82 -9.93 19.64
C ASP A 273 -9.95 -11.01 18.94
N LEU A 274 -10.48 -11.67 17.90
CA LEU A 274 -9.78 -12.76 17.20
C LEU A 274 -8.44 -12.31 16.59
N CYS A 275 -7.37 -13.07 16.83
CA CYS A 275 -6.07 -12.89 16.17
C CYS A 275 -6.01 -13.50 14.76
N TYR A 276 -4.95 -13.22 13.99
CA TYR A 276 -4.74 -13.63 12.59
C TYR A 276 -5.02 -15.12 12.28
N CYS A 277 -4.73 -16.03 13.22
CA CYS A 277 -4.91 -17.46 13.03
C CYS A 277 -6.22 -17.99 13.63
N GLU A 278 -6.89 -17.22 14.47
CA GLU A 278 -8.03 -17.68 15.26
C GLU A 278 -9.33 -17.66 14.46
N ARG A 279 -10.28 -18.47 14.93
CA ARG A 279 -11.63 -18.52 14.38
C ARG A 279 -12.65 -18.73 15.49
N ALA A 280 -13.84 -18.22 15.28
CA ALA A 280 -14.99 -18.48 16.14
C ALA A 280 -16.16 -19.05 15.31
N THR A 281 -17.05 -19.77 15.99
CA THR A 281 -18.35 -20.16 15.43
C THR A 281 -19.41 -20.03 16.51
N ASP A 282 -20.63 -19.69 16.11
CA ASP A 282 -21.74 -19.50 17.04
C ASP A 282 -22.36 -20.83 17.50
N ALA A 283 -22.09 -21.92 16.78
CA ALA A 283 -22.65 -23.24 17.07
C ALA A 283 -21.68 -24.36 16.70
N VAL A 284 -21.47 -25.30 17.63
CA VAL A 284 -20.68 -26.52 17.45
C VAL A 284 -21.61 -27.73 17.60
N ASN A 285 -21.49 -28.73 16.73
CA ASN A 285 -22.27 -29.97 16.82
C ASN A 285 -21.71 -30.89 17.93
N ALA A 286 -22.42 -31.99 18.23
CA ALA A 286 -21.98 -32.95 19.25
C ALA A 286 -20.63 -33.65 18.94
N ALA A 287 -20.13 -33.56 17.71
CA ALA A 287 -18.84 -34.09 17.26
C ALA A 287 -17.70 -33.06 17.33
N GLY A 288 -17.97 -31.83 17.78
CA GLY A 288 -16.96 -30.76 17.86
C GLY A 288 -16.74 -30.01 16.55
N GLU A 289 -17.58 -30.22 15.54
CA GLU A 289 -17.50 -29.56 14.23
C GLU A 289 -18.40 -28.32 14.16
N PRO A 290 -18.04 -27.30 13.37
CA PRO A 290 -18.82 -26.08 13.28
C PRO A 290 -20.15 -26.33 12.56
N SER A 291 -21.27 -25.98 13.21
CA SER A 291 -22.62 -26.06 12.66
C SER A 291 -23.15 -24.71 12.18
N GLY A 292 -22.43 -23.61 12.46
CA GLY A 292 -22.77 -22.23 12.09
C GLY A 292 -21.74 -21.58 11.17
N PRO A 293 -21.91 -20.29 10.83
CA PRO A 293 -20.90 -19.53 10.11
C PRO A 293 -19.56 -19.53 10.88
N ILE A 294 -18.45 -19.58 10.12
CA ILE A 294 -17.09 -19.45 10.66
C ILE A 294 -16.68 -17.99 10.53
N TRP A 295 -16.26 -17.41 11.65
CA TRP A 295 -15.81 -16.03 11.77
C TRP A 295 -14.29 -15.96 11.82
N VAL A 296 -13.71 -14.99 11.11
CA VAL A 296 -12.27 -14.70 11.09
C VAL A 296 -12.00 -13.20 11.11
N ASN A 297 -10.84 -12.79 11.62
CA ASN A 297 -10.39 -11.41 11.57
C ASN A 297 -9.68 -11.13 10.22
N VAL A 298 -10.18 -10.13 9.48
CA VAL A 298 -9.64 -9.66 8.20
C VAL A 298 -9.15 -8.21 8.26
N ALA A 299 -9.37 -7.52 9.38
CA ALA A 299 -9.17 -6.08 9.54
C ALA A 299 -7.79 -5.62 9.11
N ASN A 300 -6.73 -6.26 9.61
CA ASN A 300 -5.36 -5.85 9.34
C ASN A 300 -5.05 -5.75 7.83
N ARG A 301 -5.46 -6.76 7.07
CA ARG A 301 -5.22 -6.83 5.61
C ARG A 301 -6.10 -5.86 4.85
N GLN A 302 -7.35 -5.74 5.25
CA GLN A 302 -8.28 -4.85 4.58
C GLN A 302 -7.91 -3.38 4.79
N MET A 303 -7.45 -3.02 5.99
CA MET A 303 -6.87 -1.70 6.26
C MET A 303 -5.65 -1.41 5.37
N GLN A 304 -4.71 -2.36 5.24
CA GLN A 304 -3.54 -2.21 4.37
C GLN A 304 -3.96 -1.95 2.91
N LYS A 305 -4.93 -2.73 2.41
CA LYS A 305 -5.42 -2.62 1.02
C LYS A 305 -6.15 -1.30 0.77
N GLU A 306 -7.06 -0.92 1.66
CA GLU A 306 -7.80 0.33 1.55
C GLU A 306 -6.86 1.54 1.65
N ALA A 307 -5.94 1.55 2.61
CA ALA A 307 -4.91 2.60 2.73
C ALA A 307 -4.09 2.74 1.43
N LEU A 308 -3.70 1.62 0.82
CA LEU A 308 -2.97 1.63 -0.45
C LEU A 308 -3.80 2.21 -1.60
N HIS A 309 -5.07 1.82 -1.72
CA HIS A 309 -5.97 2.35 -2.76
C HIS A 309 -6.19 3.86 -2.58
N HIS A 310 -6.36 4.34 -1.34
CA HIS A 310 -6.43 5.77 -1.06
C HIS A 310 -5.11 6.49 -1.43
N ALA A 311 -3.96 5.92 -1.11
CA ALA A 311 -2.67 6.51 -1.45
C ALA A 311 -2.41 6.53 -2.99
N GLN A 312 -2.82 5.50 -3.72
CA GLN A 312 -2.78 5.47 -5.19
C GLN A 312 -3.71 6.51 -5.82
N CYS A 313 -4.93 6.66 -5.28
CA CYS A 313 -5.86 7.70 -5.70
C CYS A 313 -5.30 9.10 -5.44
N ALA A 314 -4.66 9.30 -4.27
CA ALA A 314 -4.02 10.58 -3.93
C ALA A 314 -2.84 10.88 -4.87
N TYR A 315 -2.05 9.88 -5.25
CA TYR A 315 -1.00 10.03 -6.27
C TYR A 315 -1.60 10.51 -7.61
N PHE A 316 -2.70 9.91 -8.06
CA PHE A 316 -3.40 10.35 -9.27
C PHE A 316 -3.85 11.80 -9.21
N VAL A 317 -4.48 12.21 -8.10
CA VAL A 317 -4.89 13.61 -7.87
C VAL A 317 -3.68 14.54 -7.86
N THR A 318 -2.56 14.12 -7.28
CA THR A 318 -1.32 14.91 -7.32
C THR A 318 -0.86 15.19 -8.73
N ILE A 319 -0.93 14.20 -9.63
CA ILE A 319 -0.60 14.42 -11.04
C ILE A 319 -1.54 15.49 -11.63
N VAL A 320 -2.85 15.43 -11.39
CA VAL A 320 -3.79 16.45 -11.87
C VAL A 320 -3.46 17.85 -11.33
N VAL A 321 -3.11 17.97 -10.05
CA VAL A 321 -2.78 19.27 -9.44
C VAL A 321 -1.49 19.86 -10.04
N VAL A 322 -0.44 19.05 -10.23
CA VAL A 322 0.80 19.55 -10.86
C VAL A 322 0.61 19.87 -12.35
N GLN A 323 -0.36 19.22 -13.01
CA GLN A 323 -0.73 19.57 -14.40
C GLN A 323 -1.27 21.00 -14.53
N TRP A 324 -1.86 21.57 -13.47
CA TRP A 324 -2.26 22.97 -13.48
C TRP A 324 -1.07 23.89 -13.75
N ALA A 325 0.06 23.66 -13.08
CA ALA A 325 1.29 24.42 -13.32
C ALA A 325 1.87 24.11 -14.71
N ASP A 326 1.92 22.83 -15.11
CA ASP A 326 2.47 22.42 -16.42
C ASP A 326 1.76 23.10 -17.60
N LEU A 327 0.43 23.16 -17.56
CA LEU A 327 -0.37 23.83 -18.58
C LEU A 327 -0.12 25.35 -18.59
N LEU A 328 0.03 25.97 -17.42
CA LEU A 328 0.35 27.40 -17.30
C LEU A 328 1.75 27.72 -17.86
N ILE A 329 2.76 26.91 -17.55
CA ILE A 329 4.13 27.14 -18.03
C ILE A 329 4.25 26.90 -19.54
N CYS A 330 3.54 25.92 -20.09
CA CYS A 330 3.55 25.59 -21.51
C CYS A 330 2.85 26.64 -22.39
N LYS A 331 2.00 27.48 -21.81
CA LYS A 331 1.30 28.56 -22.53
C LYS A 331 2.26 29.55 -23.19
N THR A 332 3.36 29.88 -22.51
CA THR A 332 4.34 30.86 -23.01
C THR A 332 5.74 30.25 -23.04
N ARG A 333 6.49 30.44 -24.12
CA ARG A 333 7.87 29.96 -24.25
C ARG A 333 8.93 31.02 -23.85
N TRP A 334 8.54 32.30 -23.81
CA TRP A 334 9.46 33.43 -23.63
C TRP A 334 8.91 34.52 -22.70
N LEU A 335 7.68 34.96 -22.95
CA LEU A 335 7.01 35.98 -22.14
C LEU A 335 6.58 35.41 -20.79
N SER A 336 6.60 36.26 -19.76
CA SER A 336 6.00 35.92 -18.46
C SER A 336 4.49 35.79 -18.63
N ILE A 337 3.89 34.89 -17.86
CA ILE A 337 2.44 34.71 -17.87
C ILE A 337 1.70 36.00 -17.46
N TYR A 338 2.32 36.84 -16.63
CA TYR A 338 1.76 38.12 -16.19
C TYR A 338 1.51 39.07 -17.37
N HIS A 339 2.47 39.16 -18.30
CA HIS A 339 2.34 40.03 -19.47
C HIS A 339 1.41 39.45 -20.54
N GLN A 340 1.33 38.12 -20.67
CA GLN A 340 0.47 37.47 -21.66
C GLN A 340 -1.02 37.45 -21.22
N GLY A 341 -1.28 37.23 -19.92
CA GLY A 341 -2.61 37.05 -19.36
C GLY A 341 -3.28 35.71 -19.73
N MET A 342 -4.33 35.33 -18.99
CA MET A 342 -5.09 34.07 -19.17
C MET A 342 -6.37 34.23 -20.01
N ARG A 343 -6.28 34.92 -21.15
CA ARG A 343 -7.45 35.20 -22.02
C ARG A 343 -7.88 34.05 -22.94
N ASN A 344 -7.32 32.84 -22.78
CA ASN A 344 -7.66 31.70 -23.64
C ASN A 344 -8.81 30.90 -22.99
N PRO A 345 -10.07 31.05 -23.45
CA PRO A 345 -11.22 30.39 -22.81
C PRO A 345 -11.14 28.86 -22.93
N ALA A 346 -10.62 28.32 -24.03
CA ALA A 346 -10.47 26.87 -24.22
C ALA A 346 -9.48 26.26 -23.23
N MET A 347 -8.39 26.99 -22.92
CA MET A 347 -7.40 26.57 -21.93
C MET A 347 -7.97 26.60 -20.50
N ASN A 348 -8.69 27.67 -20.13
CA ASN A 348 -9.31 27.78 -18.81
C ASN A 348 -10.43 26.74 -18.63
N PHE A 349 -11.19 26.45 -19.69
CA PHE A 349 -12.14 25.35 -19.70
C PHE A 349 -11.44 23.99 -19.53
N GLY A 350 -10.30 23.77 -20.19
CA GLY A 350 -9.50 22.56 -20.03
C GLY A 350 -9.09 22.30 -18.56
N LEU A 351 -8.58 23.32 -17.86
CA LEU A 351 -8.21 23.21 -16.43
C LEU A 351 -9.40 22.86 -15.54
N LEU A 352 -10.55 23.50 -15.75
CA LEU A 352 -11.77 23.21 -15.00
C LEU A 352 -12.32 21.83 -15.31
N PHE A 353 -12.32 21.44 -16.58
CA PHE A 353 -12.79 20.14 -17.04
C PHE A 353 -11.92 19.00 -16.50
N GLU A 354 -10.60 19.14 -16.54
CA GLU A 354 -9.66 18.16 -15.99
C GLU A 354 -9.88 17.96 -14.48
N THR A 355 -10.00 19.07 -13.74
CA THR A 355 -10.26 19.03 -12.29
C THR A 355 -11.61 18.41 -11.97
N LEU A 356 -12.64 18.74 -12.75
CA LEU A 356 -13.98 18.16 -12.59
C LEU A 356 -13.99 16.67 -12.93
N LEU A 357 -13.31 16.27 -14.00
CA LEU A 357 -13.15 14.86 -14.37
C LEU A 357 -12.44 14.09 -13.27
N ALA A 358 -11.34 14.62 -12.72
CA ALA A 358 -10.65 14.01 -11.59
C ALA A 358 -11.56 13.85 -10.37
N ALA A 359 -12.35 14.88 -10.03
CA ALA A 359 -13.33 14.80 -8.95
C ALA A 359 -14.40 13.73 -9.23
N VAL A 360 -14.92 13.65 -10.46
CA VAL A 360 -15.87 12.59 -10.85
C VAL A 360 -15.23 11.20 -10.72
N LEU A 361 -13.99 11.02 -11.16
CA LEU A 361 -13.29 9.73 -11.06
C LEU A 361 -13.01 9.30 -9.62
N CYS A 362 -12.81 10.25 -8.70
CA CYS A 362 -12.55 9.96 -7.29
C CYS A 362 -13.82 9.78 -6.45
N TYR A 363 -14.91 10.44 -6.79
CA TYR A 363 -16.11 10.54 -5.93
C TYR A 363 -17.39 10.00 -6.55
N ALA A 364 -17.44 9.66 -7.84
CA ALA A 364 -18.65 9.12 -8.45
C ALA A 364 -18.86 7.64 -8.07
N PRO A 365 -20.06 7.27 -7.59
CA PRO A 365 -20.36 5.90 -7.20
C PRO A 365 -20.33 4.97 -8.42
N GLY A 366 -19.69 3.81 -8.29
CA GLY A 366 -19.55 2.79 -9.32
C GLY A 366 -18.26 2.89 -10.15
N ILE A 367 -17.62 4.07 -10.21
CA ILE A 367 -16.29 4.24 -10.84
C ILE A 367 -15.18 3.74 -9.92
N ASP A 368 -15.37 3.92 -8.61
CA ASP A 368 -14.52 3.42 -7.53
C ASP A 368 -14.26 1.91 -7.61
N LEU A 369 -15.26 1.12 -8.05
CA LEU A 369 -15.11 -0.31 -8.26
C LEU A 369 -14.34 -0.65 -9.55
N ALA A 370 -14.58 0.09 -10.63
CA ALA A 370 -13.99 -0.19 -11.94
C ALA A 370 -12.52 0.25 -12.05
N LEU A 371 -12.17 1.37 -11.42
CA LEU A 371 -10.82 1.96 -11.48
C LEU A 371 -10.01 1.73 -10.19
N GLY A 372 -10.61 1.16 -9.15
CA GLY A 372 -9.98 1.02 -7.85
C GLY A 372 -9.74 2.36 -7.14
N THR A 373 -10.39 3.43 -7.58
CA THR A 373 -10.29 4.74 -6.91
C THR A 373 -11.04 4.73 -5.58
N ARG A 374 -10.65 5.64 -4.70
CA ARG A 374 -11.29 5.81 -3.39
C ARG A 374 -11.57 7.28 -3.13
N PRO A 375 -12.67 7.61 -2.42
CA PRO A 375 -12.98 8.97 -2.05
C PRO A 375 -11.89 9.53 -1.14
N LEU A 376 -11.27 10.62 -1.53
CA LEU A 376 -10.18 11.24 -0.78
C LEU A 376 -10.70 12.27 0.23
N ARG A 377 -9.98 12.43 1.34
CA ARG A 377 -10.17 13.59 2.20
C ARG A 377 -9.67 14.83 1.45
N LEU A 378 -10.32 15.97 1.63
CA LEU A 378 -9.88 17.23 1.00
C LEU A 378 -8.42 17.58 1.38
N LEU A 379 -7.99 17.22 2.59
CA LEU A 379 -6.61 17.40 3.03
C LEU A 379 -5.59 16.65 2.18
N HIS A 380 -5.96 15.52 1.56
CA HIS A 380 -5.08 14.75 0.68
C HIS A 380 -4.88 15.39 -0.70
N TRP A 381 -5.62 16.44 -1.05
CA TRP A 381 -5.40 17.22 -2.28
C TRP A 381 -4.29 18.27 -2.14
N VAL A 382 -4.04 18.72 -0.90
CA VAL A 382 -3.13 19.83 -0.60
C VAL A 382 -1.64 19.51 -0.75
N PRO A 383 -1.13 18.28 -0.48
CA PRO A 383 0.31 17.97 -0.55
C PRO A 383 0.97 18.28 -1.90
N ALA A 384 0.20 18.25 -3.00
CA ALA A 384 0.69 18.55 -4.35
C ALA A 384 0.82 20.05 -4.64
N VAL A 385 0.07 20.91 -3.95
CA VAL A 385 0.00 22.35 -4.23
C VAL A 385 1.36 23.04 -4.10
N PRO A 386 2.19 22.79 -3.05
CA PRO A 386 3.53 23.35 -2.97
C PRO A 386 4.41 22.99 -4.16
N PHE A 387 4.34 21.74 -4.66
CA PHE A 387 5.11 21.31 -5.83
C PHE A 387 4.65 21.99 -7.11
N SER A 388 3.34 22.17 -7.28
CA SER A 388 2.77 22.96 -8.38
C SER A 388 3.30 24.41 -8.36
N ILE A 389 3.38 25.03 -7.18
CA ILE A 389 3.96 26.38 -7.02
C ILE A 389 5.45 26.38 -7.39
N VAL A 390 6.21 25.38 -6.96
CA VAL A 390 7.65 25.25 -7.30
C VAL A 390 7.84 25.12 -8.81
N ILE A 391 7.05 24.29 -9.50
CA ILE A 391 7.10 24.13 -10.97
C ILE A 391 6.84 25.48 -11.66
N PHE A 392 5.81 26.19 -11.22
CA PHE A 392 5.46 27.50 -11.78
C PHE A 392 6.58 28.53 -11.58
N LEU A 393 7.11 28.64 -10.35
CA LEU A 393 8.19 29.58 -10.04
C LEU A 393 9.48 29.24 -10.78
N TYR A 394 9.83 27.95 -10.86
CA TYR A 394 11.00 27.47 -11.57
C TYR A 394 11.00 27.93 -13.02
N ASP A 395 9.88 27.76 -13.71
CA ASP A 395 9.77 28.15 -15.11
C ASP A 395 9.68 29.66 -15.32
N GLU A 396 9.00 30.41 -14.44
CA GLU A 396 8.98 31.87 -14.52
C GLU A 396 10.37 32.49 -14.26
N ILE A 397 11.15 31.95 -13.32
CA ILE A 397 12.55 32.33 -13.09
C ILE A 397 13.38 32.01 -14.33
N ARG A 398 13.24 30.82 -14.92
CA ARG A 398 13.91 30.45 -16.17
C ARG A 398 13.61 31.45 -17.28
N LYS A 399 12.33 31.78 -17.49
CA LYS A 399 11.88 32.77 -18.48
C LYS A 399 12.43 34.17 -18.18
N TYR A 400 12.47 34.58 -16.92
CA TYR A 400 13.07 35.85 -16.51
C TYR A 400 14.56 35.92 -16.88
N ILE A 401 15.35 34.88 -16.54
CA ILE A 401 16.77 34.81 -16.88
C ILE A 401 16.98 34.79 -18.39
N MET A 402 16.16 34.07 -19.16
CA MET A 402 16.23 34.09 -20.62
C MET A 402 16.05 35.49 -21.20
N ARG A 403 15.10 36.27 -20.66
CA ARG A 403 14.85 37.65 -21.11
C ARG A 403 15.95 38.61 -20.67
N ALA A 404 16.49 38.45 -19.45
CA ALA A 404 17.54 39.32 -18.94
C ALA A 404 18.89 39.10 -19.65
N THR A 405 19.17 37.88 -20.10
CA THR A 405 20.46 37.50 -20.71
C THR A 405 20.48 37.55 -22.24
N SER A 406 19.33 37.72 -22.88
CA SER A 406 19.23 37.74 -24.35
C SER A 406 19.01 39.17 -24.85
N VAL A 407 19.82 39.57 -25.84
CA VAL A 407 19.79 40.93 -26.38
C VAL A 407 19.21 40.90 -27.79
N ALA A 408 18.22 41.74 -28.05
CA ALA A 408 17.70 41.97 -29.39
C ALA A 408 18.56 43.03 -30.08
N VAL A 409 19.21 42.68 -31.20
CA VAL A 409 19.95 43.65 -32.01
C VAL A 409 19.21 43.83 -33.34
N THR A 410 18.86 45.07 -33.66
CA THR A 410 18.20 45.41 -34.91
C THR A 410 19.25 45.64 -35.99
N GLN A 411 19.30 44.77 -37.00
CA GLN A 411 20.13 44.97 -38.20
C GLN A 411 19.20 45.26 -39.39
N GLY A 412 19.06 46.54 -39.74
CA GLY A 412 18.16 46.98 -40.82
C GLY A 412 16.68 46.71 -40.49
N GLN A 413 15.95 46.01 -41.38
CA GLN A 413 14.54 45.63 -41.16
C GLN A 413 14.36 44.33 -40.35
N GLN A 414 15.45 43.61 -40.00
CA GLN A 414 15.37 42.35 -39.26
C GLN A 414 15.83 42.52 -37.81
N VAL A 415 15.03 41.98 -36.88
CA VAL A 415 15.39 41.88 -35.46
C VAL A 415 16.05 40.53 -35.23
N ILE A 416 17.36 40.51 -34.96
CA ILE A 416 18.12 39.30 -34.67
C ILE A 416 18.25 39.17 -33.15
N MET A 417 17.79 38.06 -32.59
CA MET A 417 17.89 37.77 -31.16
C MET A 417 19.21 37.05 -30.86
N HIS A 418 20.10 37.70 -30.12
CA HIS A 418 21.27 37.03 -29.56
C HIS A 418 20.88 36.31 -28.27
N TYR A 419 20.73 34.99 -28.37
CA TYR A 419 20.33 34.17 -27.24
C TYR A 419 21.44 34.06 -26.19
N GLY A 420 21.11 34.44 -24.95
CA GLY A 420 21.95 34.19 -23.79
C GLY A 420 22.17 32.69 -23.55
N TRP A 421 23.06 32.34 -22.62
CA TRP A 421 23.39 30.94 -22.32
C TRP A 421 22.15 30.12 -21.93
N MET A 422 21.29 30.66 -21.05
CA MET A 422 20.07 29.98 -20.62
C MET A 422 19.06 29.75 -21.76
N ALA A 423 18.90 30.74 -22.64
CA ALA A 423 18.04 30.60 -23.82
C ALA A 423 18.62 29.57 -24.80
N ARG A 424 19.94 29.55 -25.00
CA ARG A 424 20.58 28.51 -25.84
C ARG A 424 20.35 27.10 -25.32
N GLN A 425 20.27 26.89 -24.00
CA GLN A 425 20.09 25.56 -23.42
C GLN A 425 18.62 25.14 -23.26
N THR A 426 17.73 26.07 -22.91
CA THR A 426 16.36 25.73 -22.47
C THR A 426 15.25 26.26 -23.36
N TYR A 427 15.54 27.17 -24.30
CA TYR A 427 14.55 27.61 -25.29
C TYR A 427 14.34 26.49 -26.30
N TYR A 428 13.20 25.80 -26.16
CA TYR A 428 12.67 24.84 -27.13
C TYR A 428 11.54 25.48 -27.89
#